data_AF-A0A6G7PDG8-F1
#
_entry.id   AF-A0A6G7PDG8-F1
#
_cell.length_a   1.000
_cell.length_b   1.000
_cell.length_c   1.000
_cell.angle_alpha   90.00
_cell.angle_beta   90.00
_cell.angle_gamma   90.00
#
_symmetry.space_group_name_H-M   'P 1'
#
loop_
_entity.id
_entity.type
_entity.pdbx_description
1 polymer ?
#
loop_
_entity_poly.entity_id
_entity_poly.type
_entity_poly.pdbx_seq_one_letter_code
_entity_poly.pdbx_strand_id
1 'polypeptide(L)'
;MTAPRQLAQTLRRLDALIREKDLDRSVLLDPRELAAGTALPEPVVRALLEGEPPPDDTVTERFSARIRVLAEADLRRTGRKMAALAAEVGAALHVSDVWARLILEGRKTPNIEHLHKLADFFGLEAGEAFFTAPADKALNRALTPILAQLENPQTDPVEALLSKYGVRAADLRRHGSMTPEALDRLLEGVIRSVLPRKEDTDQ
;
A
#
# COMPACT_ATOMS: atom_id res chain seq x y z
N MET A 1 -4.24 -23.84 8.65
CA MET A 1 -3.24 -24.01 7.58
C MET A 1 -3.83 -23.62 6.22
N THR A 2 -4.18 -22.34 6.03
CA THR A 2 -5.05 -21.88 4.91
C THR A 2 -4.45 -20.74 4.08
N ALA A 3 -3.34 -20.14 4.52
CA ALA A 3 -2.81 -18.90 3.96
C ALA A 3 -2.17 -19.02 2.56
N PRO A 4 -1.39 -20.08 2.22
CA PRO A 4 -0.82 -20.20 0.86
C PRO A 4 -1.91 -20.31 -0.20
N ARG A 5 -3.05 -20.93 0.17
CA ARG A 5 -4.21 -21.08 -0.70
C ARG A 5 -4.93 -19.76 -0.96
N GLN A 6 -4.89 -18.81 -0.02
CA GLN A 6 -5.52 -17.50 -0.18
C GLN A 6 -4.76 -16.65 -1.19
N LEU A 7 -3.44 -16.52 -1.03
CA LEU A 7 -2.62 -15.77 -2.00
C LEU A 7 -2.76 -16.35 -3.41
N ALA A 8 -2.64 -17.68 -3.55
CA ALA A 8 -2.82 -18.34 -4.85
C ALA A 8 -4.22 -18.10 -5.45
N GLN A 9 -5.28 -18.04 -4.63
CA GLN A 9 -6.62 -17.71 -5.10
C GLN A 9 -6.72 -16.25 -5.56
N THR A 10 -6.16 -15.31 -4.80
CA THR A 10 -6.13 -13.89 -5.15
C THR A 10 -5.37 -13.65 -6.46
N LEU A 11 -4.19 -14.25 -6.62
CA LEU A 11 -3.40 -14.16 -7.86
C LEU A 11 -4.16 -14.71 -9.06
N ARG A 12 -4.79 -15.89 -8.94
CA ARG A 12 -5.61 -16.44 -10.03
C ARG A 12 -6.76 -15.53 -10.45
N ARG A 13 -7.42 -14.87 -9.50
CA ARG A 13 -8.51 -13.91 -9.80
C ARG A 13 -7.97 -12.66 -10.47
N LEU A 14 -6.85 -12.11 -9.97
CA LEU A 14 -6.17 -10.98 -10.60
C LEU A 14 -5.74 -11.32 -12.03
N ASP A 15 -5.09 -12.45 -12.26
CA ASP A 15 -4.65 -12.87 -13.60
C ASP A 15 -5.83 -13.11 -14.56
N ALA A 16 -7.01 -13.51 -14.05
CA ALA A 16 -8.22 -13.60 -14.86
C ALA A 16 -8.73 -12.21 -15.28
N LEU A 17 -8.85 -11.28 -14.33
CA LEU A 17 -9.32 -9.90 -14.57
C LEU A 17 -8.35 -9.10 -15.45
N ILE A 18 -7.05 -9.27 -15.24
CA ILE A 18 -6.01 -8.63 -16.05
C ILE A 18 -6.13 -9.06 -17.51
N ARG A 19 -6.34 -10.37 -17.77
CA ARG A 19 -6.58 -10.89 -19.12
C ARG A 19 -7.91 -10.43 -19.71
N GLU A 20 -8.97 -10.41 -18.92
CA GLU A 20 -10.30 -9.97 -19.35
C GLU A 20 -10.32 -8.49 -19.76
N LYS A 21 -9.59 -7.64 -19.02
CA LYS A 21 -9.57 -6.18 -19.20
C LYS A 21 -8.38 -5.68 -20.02
N ASP A 22 -7.56 -6.58 -20.57
CA ASP A 22 -6.34 -6.26 -21.34
C ASP A 22 -5.39 -5.28 -20.61
N LEU A 23 -5.15 -5.56 -19.33
CA LEU A 23 -4.30 -4.72 -18.45
C LEU A 23 -2.86 -5.22 -18.45
N ASP A 24 -1.91 -4.32 -18.20
CA ASP A 24 -0.51 -4.69 -18.03
C ASP A 24 -0.27 -5.24 -16.62
N ARG A 25 0.02 -6.55 -16.55
CA ARG A 25 0.34 -7.24 -15.29
C ARG A 25 1.58 -6.64 -14.61
N SER A 26 2.57 -6.22 -15.39
CA SER A 26 3.84 -5.71 -14.84
C SER A 26 3.67 -4.38 -14.13
N VAL A 27 2.70 -3.57 -14.57
CA VAL A 27 2.33 -2.30 -13.92
C VAL A 27 1.50 -2.55 -12.66
N LEU A 28 0.55 -3.48 -12.71
CA LEU A 28 -0.35 -3.75 -11.57
C LEU A 28 0.33 -4.54 -10.45
N LEU A 29 1.23 -5.45 -10.80
CA LEU A 29 1.90 -6.35 -9.88
C LEU A 29 3.42 -6.12 -9.89
N ASP A 30 3.84 -4.84 -9.94
CA ASP A 30 5.25 -4.48 -9.87
C ASP A 30 5.85 -4.97 -8.53
N PRO A 31 6.86 -5.87 -8.55
CA PRO A 31 7.45 -6.41 -7.33
C PRO A 31 8.09 -5.35 -6.43
N ARG A 32 8.58 -4.23 -6.98
CA ARG A 32 9.25 -3.15 -6.23
C ARG A 32 8.24 -2.30 -5.49
N GLU A 33 7.16 -1.91 -6.15
CA GLU A 33 6.04 -1.20 -5.53
C GLU A 33 5.41 -2.05 -4.41
N LEU A 34 5.17 -3.33 -4.68
CA LEU A 34 4.63 -4.26 -3.70
C LEU A 34 5.60 -4.51 -2.54
N ALA A 35 6.91 -4.60 -2.79
CA ALA A 35 7.93 -4.70 -1.75
C ALA A 35 7.94 -3.45 -0.85
N ALA A 36 7.86 -2.26 -1.45
CA ALA A 36 7.79 -1.01 -0.70
C ALA A 36 6.53 -0.94 0.18
N GLY A 37 5.36 -1.29 -0.36
CA GLY A 37 4.08 -1.26 0.37
C GLY A 37 3.93 -2.34 1.45
N THR A 38 4.67 -3.46 1.33
CA THR A 38 4.60 -4.58 2.29
C THR A 38 5.79 -4.67 3.24
N ALA A 39 6.83 -3.85 3.00
CA ALA A 39 8.16 -3.97 3.58
C ALA A 39 8.79 -5.37 3.46
N LEU A 40 8.37 -6.16 2.47
CA LEU A 40 8.99 -7.44 2.14
C LEU A 40 10.22 -7.22 1.24
N PRO A 41 11.25 -8.09 1.31
CA PRO A 41 12.32 -8.07 0.32
C PRO A 41 11.76 -8.32 -1.09
N GLU A 42 12.20 -7.53 -2.08
CA GLU A 42 11.77 -7.68 -3.49
C GLU A 42 11.92 -9.13 -4.02
N PRO A 43 13.01 -9.87 -3.75
CA PRO A 43 13.13 -11.26 -4.19
C PRO A 43 12.04 -12.18 -3.64
N VAL A 44 11.62 -11.95 -2.38
CA VAL A 44 10.54 -12.73 -1.74
C VAL A 44 9.20 -12.40 -2.40
N VAL A 45 8.94 -11.12 -2.70
CA VAL A 45 7.72 -10.71 -3.42
C VAL A 45 7.68 -11.37 -4.80
N ARG A 46 8.79 -11.34 -5.54
CA ARG A 46 8.88 -11.96 -6.87
C ARG A 46 8.57 -13.45 -6.83
N ALA A 47 9.23 -14.19 -5.94
CA ALA A 47 9.00 -15.63 -5.73
C ALA A 47 7.52 -15.91 -5.42
N LEU A 48 6.91 -15.14 -4.52
CA LEU A 48 5.50 -15.30 -4.17
C LEU A 48 4.54 -14.99 -5.33
N LEU A 49 4.84 -14.00 -6.17
CA LEU A 49 4.06 -13.68 -7.37
C LEU A 49 4.16 -14.77 -8.45
N GLU A 50 5.25 -15.53 -8.44
CA GLU A 50 5.48 -16.71 -9.28
C GLU A 50 4.85 -17.98 -8.70
N GLY A 51 4.27 -17.91 -7.50
CA GLY A 51 3.59 -19.02 -6.83
C GLY A 51 4.51 -19.92 -6.00
N GLU A 52 5.74 -19.49 -5.74
CA GLU A 52 6.65 -20.21 -4.84
C GLU A 52 6.16 -20.15 -3.37
N PRO A 53 6.54 -21.13 -2.53
CA PRO A 53 6.19 -21.11 -1.12
C PRO A 53 6.85 -19.93 -0.39
N PRO A 54 6.20 -19.35 0.65
CA PRO A 54 6.80 -18.31 1.46
C PRO A 54 8.03 -18.85 2.23
N PRO A 55 8.99 -17.97 2.58
CA PRO A 55 10.07 -18.32 3.49
C PRO A 55 9.55 -18.81 4.84
N ASP A 56 10.22 -19.79 5.43
CA ASP A 56 9.91 -20.32 6.78
C ASP A 56 10.58 -19.47 7.88
N ASP A 57 10.41 -18.15 7.80
CA ASP A 57 11.02 -17.20 8.72
C ASP A 57 10.34 -17.26 10.10
N THR A 58 11.12 -17.13 11.16
CA THR A 58 10.60 -16.86 12.50
C THR A 58 9.97 -15.46 12.57
N VAL A 59 9.15 -15.22 13.59
CA VAL A 59 8.57 -13.88 13.84
C VAL A 59 9.66 -12.81 13.99
N THR A 60 10.77 -13.15 14.65
CA THR A 60 11.91 -12.25 14.85
C THR A 60 12.61 -11.88 13.54
N GLU A 61 12.82 -12.85 12.65
CA GLU A 61 13.42 -12.59 11.33
C GLU A 61 12.52 -11.70 10.47
N ARG A 62 11.21 -11.97 10.47
CA ARG A 62 10.22 -11.13 9.76
C ARG A 62 10.21 -9.69 10.28
N PHE A 63 10.18 -9.51 11.61
CA PHE A 63 10.27 -8.20 12.22
C PHE A 63 11.56 -7.47 11.79
N SER A 64 12.70 -8.15 11.91
CA SER A 64 14.02 -7.57 11.67
C SER A 64 14.22 -7.17 10.21
N ALA A 65 13.69 -7.95 9.27
CA ALA A 65 13.70 -7.59 7.86
C ALA A 65 12.81 -6.37 7.58
N ARG A 66 11.57 -6.36 8.07
CA ARG A 66 10.60 -5.29 7.78
C ARG A 66 10.98 -3.96 8.39
N ILE A 67 11.47 -3.94 9.63
CA ILE A 67 11.86 -2.70 10.30
C ILE A 67 13.03 -2.01 9.59
N ARG A 68 13.97 -2.78 9.03
CA ARG A 68 15.08 -2.24 8.22
C ARG A 68 14.56 -1.58 6.95
N VAL A 69 13.63 -2.22 6.25
CA VAL A 69 13.02 -1.66 5.03
C VAL A 69 12.27 -0.37 5.34
N LEU A 70 11.48 -0.33 6.42
CA LEU A 70 10.78 0.88 6.86
C LEU A 70 11.75 2.01 7.23
N ALA A 71 12.79 1.70 8.02
CA ALA A 71 13.80 2.67 8.40
C ALA A 71 14.53 3.23 7.17
N GLU A 72 14.94 2.38 6.23
CA GLU A 72 15.62 2.80 5.01
C GLU A 72 14.70 3.64 4.10
N ALA A 73 13.43 3.26 3.96
CA ALA A 73 12.45 4.03 3.20
C ALA A 73 12.23 5.42 3.81
N ASP A 74 12.11 5.50 5.14
CA ASP A 74 11.93 6.75 5.85
C ASP A 74 13.16 7.68 5.72
N LEU A 75 14.37 7.14 5.89
CA LEU A 75 15.61 7.91 5.74
C LEU A 75 15.76 8.44 4.31
N ARG A 76 15.43 7.63 3.29
CA ARG A 76 15.44 8.08 1.89
C ARG A 76 14.42 9.18 1.62
N ARG A 77 13.20 9.05 2.16
CA ARG A 77 12.10 10.01 1.96
C ARG A 77 12.37 11.35 2.65
N THR A 78 12.92 11.33 3.85
CA THR A 78 13.08 12.53 4.69
C THR A 78 14.48 13.15 4.58
N GLY A 79 15.47 12.40 4.12
CA GLY A 79 16.88 12.82 4.10
C GLY A 79 17.52 12.92 5.49
N ARG A 80 16.82 12.52 6.57
CA ARG A 80 17.36 12.58 7.93
C ARG A 80 18.43 11.53 8.16
N LYS A 81 19.28 11.76 9.15
CA LYS A 81 20.28 10.76 9.59
C LYS A 81 19.62 9.72 10.51
N MET A 82 20.18 8.51 10.53
CA MET A 82 19.74 7.42 11.42
C MET A 82 19.65 7.86 12.89
N ALA A 83 20.57 8.72 13.36
CA ALA A 83 20.53 9.23 14.73
C ALA A 83 19.27 10.04 15.05
N ALA A 84 18.78 10.84 14.09
CA ALA A 84 17.56 11.64 14.27
C ALA A 84 16.31 10.74 14.30
N LEU A 85 16.22 9.79 13.35
CA LEU A 85 15.17 8.77 13.36
C LEU A 85 15.16 7.96 14.67
N ALA A 86 16.32 7.53 15.14
CA ALA A 86 16.45 6.77 16.38
C ALA A 86 16.02 7.59 17.62
N ALA A 87 16.31 8.89 17.66
CA ALA A 87 15.86 9.76 18.75
C ALA A 87 14.33 9.91 18.77
N GLU A 88 13.70 10.11 17.60
CA GLU A 88 12.23 10.22 17.51
C GLU A 88 11.53 8.90 17.87
N VAL A 89 12.04 7.77 17.37
CA VAL A 89 11.55 6.44 17.73
C VAL A 89 11.79 6.16 19.22
N GLY A 90 12.95 6.55 19.76
CA GLY A 90 13.27 6.44 21.18
C GLY A 90 12.25 7.17 22.06
N ALA A 91 11.92 8.41 21.69
CA ALA A 91 10.89 9.20 22.36
C ALA A 91 9.50 8.54 22.28
N ALA A 92 9.10 8.06 21.10
CA ALA A 92 7.80 7.41 20.88
C ALA A 92 7.66 6.09 21.67
N LEU A 93 8.75 5.32 21.78
CA LEU A 93 8.75 4.04 22.50
C LEU A 93 9.05 4.17 23.99
N HIS A 94 9.48 5.35 24.47
CA HIS A 94 10.01 5.58 25.82
C HIS A 94 11.25 4.72 26.13
N VAL A 95 12.19 4.69 25.18
CA VAL A 95 13.44 3.91 25.25
C VAL A 95 14.64 4.78 24.84
N SER A 96 15.85 4.32 25.12
CA SER A 96 17.05 5.09 24.73
C SER A 96 17.26 5.10 23.21
N ASP A 97 17.85 6.17 22.69
CA ASP A 97 18.22 6.32 21.27
C ASP A 97 19.09 5.15 20.77
N VAL A 98 19.97 4.65 21.64
CA VAL A 98 20.81 3.48 21.34
C VAL A 98 19.96 2.23 21.12
N TRP A 99 18.96 2.01 21.98
CA TRP A 99 18.08 0.86 21.85
C TRP A 99 17.14 0.98 20.65
N ALA A 100 16.58 2.18 20.41
CA ALA A 100 15.79 2.49 19.23
C ALA A 100 16.60 2.26 17.94
N ARG A 101 17.86 2.68 17.90
CA ARG A 101 18.75 2.40 16.77
C ARG A 101 18.96 0.91 16.54
N LEU A 102 19.17 0.13 17.59
CA LEU A 102 19.30 -1.34 17.48
C LEU A 102 18.03 -1.98 16.93
N ILE A 103 16.85 -1.47 17.30
CA ILE A 103 15.57 -1.89 16.74
C ILE A 103 15.50 -1.58 15.25
N LEU A 104 15.79 -0.33 14.85
CA LEU A 104 15.71 0.13 13.46
C LEU A 104 16.68 -0.62 12.54
N GLU A 105 17.82 -1.03 13.07
CA GLU A 105 18.79 -1.87 12.36
C GLU A 105 18.42 -3.37 12.40
N GLY A 106 17.26 -3.74 12.96
CA GLY A 106 16.79 -5.12 13.08
C GLY A 106 17.73 -5.99 13.93
N ARG A 107 18.44 -5.41 14.89
CA ARG A 107 19.36 -6.12 15.81
C ARG A 107 18.72 -6.41 17.17
N LYS A 108 17.58 -5.79 17.47
CA LYS A 108 16.77 -6.05 18.66
C LYS A 108 15.30 -6.19 18.31
N THR A 109 14.67 -7.19 18.91
CA THR A 109 13.22 -7.40 18.80
C THR A 109 12.52 -6.73 19.97
N PRO A 110 11.60 -5.79 19.72
CA PRO A 110 10.78 -5.18 20.76
C PRO A 110 9.76 -6.18 21.35
N ASN A 111 9.15 -5.79 22.47
CA ASN A 111 7.96 -6.46 22.99
C ASN A 111 6.70 -6.01 22.21
N ILE A 112 5.54 -6.59 22.55
CA ILE A 112 4.26 -6.30 21.89
C ILE A 112 3.87 -4.81 22.02
N GLU A 113 4.04 -4.21 23.19
CA GLU A 113 3.73 -2.79 23.41
C GLU A 113 4.53 -1.87 22.46
N HIS A 114 5.82 -2.13 22.32
CA HIS A 114 6.68 -1.38 21.41
C HIS A 114 6.35 -1.66 19.93
N LEU A 115 5.91 -2.87 19.57
CA LEU A 115 5.44 -3.18 18.22
C LEU A 115 4.23 -2.33 17.84
N HIS A 116 3.30 -2.13 18.78
CA HIS A 116 2.14 -1.26 18.59
C HIS A 116 2.57 0.18 18.30
N LYS A 117 3.40 0.74 19.18
CA LYS A 117 3.93 2.11 19.04
C LYS A 117 4.74 2.32 17.76
N LEU A 118 5.50 1.30 17.32
CA LEU A 118 6.20 1.34 16.04
C LEU A 118 5.24 1.36 14.86
N ALA A 119 4.15 0.59 14.91
CA ALA A 119 3.15 0.61 13.85
C ALA A 119 2.50 1.99 13.73
N ASP A 120 2.16 2.62 14.85
CA ASP A 120 1.63 3.99 14.88
C ASP A 120 2.66 5.00 14.35
N PHE A 121 3.91 4.91 14.79
CA PHE A 121 5.00 5.81 14.37
C PHE A 121 5.19 5.80 12.84
N PHE A 122 5.11 4.62 12.22
CA PHE A 122 5.26 4.46 10.77
C PHE A 122 3.94 4.58 10.00
N GLY A 123 2.80 4.84 10.67
CA GLY A 123 1.49 4.96 10.03
C GLY A 123 1.01 3.67 9.35
N LEU A 124 1.24 2.52 9.98
CA LEU A 124 0.93 1.21 9.40
C LEU A 124 -0.51 0.80 9.71
N GLU A 125 -1.38 0.87 8.70
CA GLU A 125 -2.82 0.48 8.80
C GLU A 125 -3.05 -0.93 9.36
N ALA A 126 -2.10 -1.85 9.13
CA ALA A 126 -2.21 -3.22 9.61
C ALA A 126 -1.71 -3.44 11.04
N GLY A 127 -1.33 -2.37 11.75
CA GLY A 127 -0.81 -2.43 13.11
C GLY A 127 0.37 -3.39 13.28
N GLU A 128 0.43 -4.05 14.42
CA GLU A 128 1.47 -5.02 14.80
C GLU A 128 1.58 -6.21 13.82
N ALA A 129 0.47 -6.59 13.20
CA ALA A 129 0.44 -7.69 12.23
C ALA A 129 1.28 -7.36 10.99
N PHE A 130 1.54 -6.08 10.72
CA PHE A 130 2.49 -5.68 9.69
C PHE A 130 3.87 -6.31 9.91
N PHE A 131 4.35 -6.38 11.15
CA PHE A 131 5.69 -6.89 11.44
C PHE A 131 5.76 -8.42 11.51
N THR A 132 4.68 -9.06 11.94
CA THR A 132 4.71 -10.46 12.35
C THR A 132 4.05 -11.41 11.36
N ALA A 133 3.18 -10.90 10.46
CA ALA A 133 2.48 -11.72 9.48
C ALA A 133 3.45 -12.47 8.55
N PRO A 134 3.21 -13.74 8.22
CA PRO A 134 3.91 -14.44 7.14
C PRO A 134 3.89 -13.66 5.81
N ALA A 135 4.90 -13.88 4.96
CA ALA A 135 5.09 -13.12 3.73
C ALA A 135 3.91 -13.25 2.75
N ASP A 136 3.34 -14.45 2.62
CA ASP A 136 2.15 -14.72 1.80
C ASP A 136 0.92 -13.91 2.27
N LYS A 137 0.70 -13.83 3.59
CA LYS A 137 -0.39 -13.02 4.17
C LYS A 137 -0.18 -11.53 3.97
N ALA A 138 1.05 -11.05 4.15
CA ALA A 138 1.38 -9.64 3.96
C ALA A 138 1.16 -9.22 2.50
N LEU A 139 1.62 -10.03 1.55
CA LEU A 139 1.38 -9.78 0.13
C LEU A 139 -0.10 -9.88 -0.24
N ASN A 140 -0.81 -10.91 0.23
CA ASN A 140 -2.24 -11.05 -0.04
C ASN A 140 -3.06 -9.86 0.48
N ARG A 141 -2.69 -9.30 1.64
CA ARG A 141 -3.31 -8.08 2.18
C ARG A 141 -3.11 -6.88 1.25
N ALA A 142 -1.92 -6.70 0.68
CA ALA A 142 -1.65 -5.63 -0.27
C ALA A 142 -2.36 -5.82 -1.62
N LEU A 143 -2.58 -7.06 -2.05
CA LEU A 143 -3.26 -7.37 -3.30
C LEU A 143 -4.79 -7.31 -3.21
N THR A 144 -5.36 -7.45 -2.01
CA THR A 144 -6.82 -7.48 -1.82
C THR A 144 -7.50 -6.19 -2.27
N PRO A 145 -7.00 -4.97 -1.95
CA PRO A 145 -7.56 -3.72 -2.48
C PRO A 145 -7.50 -3.63 -4.00
N ILE A 146 -6.39 -4.06 -4.61
CA ILE A 146 -6.23 -4.08 -6.08
C ILE A 146 -7.27 -5.00 -6.71
N LEU A 147 -7.45 -6.19 -6.14
CA LEU A 147 -8.48 -7.13 -6.60
C LEU A 147 -9.89 -6.52 -6.46
N ALA A 148 -10.20 -5.92 -5.32
CA ALA A 148 -11.50 -5.31 -5.08
C ALA A 148 -11.81 -4.16 -6.07
N GLN A 149 -10.80 -3.33 -6.39
CA GLN A 149 -10.92 -2.26 -7.38
C GLN A 149 -11.20 -2.81 -8.78
N LEU A 150 -10.53 -3.90 -9.18
CA LEU A 150 -10.75 -4.52 -10.49
C LEU A 150 -12.10 -5.25 -10.60
N GLU A 151 -12.57 -5.85 -9.50
CA GLU A 151 -13.86 -6.56 -9.45
C GLU A 151 -15.06 -5.61 -9.42
N ASN A 152 -14.94 -4.47 -8.74
CA ASN A 152 -16.01 -3.49 -8.63
C ASN A 152 -15.54 -2.08 -9.06
N PRO A 153 -15.40 -1.82 -10.37
CA PRO A 153 -14.99 -0.50 -10.88
C PRO A 153 -15.97 0.62 -10.53
N GLN A 154 -17.24 0.27 -10.26
CA GLN A 154 -18.31 1.20 -9.86
C GLN A 154 -18.04 1.92 -8.52
N THR A 155 -16.97 1.55 -7.81
CA THR A 155 -16.52 2.23 -6.59
C THR A 155 -15.57 3.40 -6.88
N ASP A 156 -15.14 3.62 -8.13
CA ASP A 156 -14.53 4.89 -8.53
C ASP A 156 -15.67 5.87 -8.90
N PRO A 157 -15.95 6.89 -8.06
CA PRO A 157 -17.00 7.86 -8.33
C PRO A 157 -16.78 8.59 -9.65
N VAL A 158 -15.52 8.73 -10.08
CA VAL A 158 -15.15 9.39 -11.33
C VAL A 158 -15.48 8.48 -12.52
N GLU A 159 -15.12 7.20 -12.48
CA GLU A 159 -15.45 6.25 -13.55
C GLU A 159 -16.96 6.01 -13.67
N ALA A 160 -17.67 5.90 -12.54
CA ALA A 160 -19.12 5.79 -12.50
C ALA A 160 -19.80 7.04 -13.11
N LEU A 161 -19.26 8.23 -12.83
CA LEU A 161 -19.76 9.48 -13.39
C LEU A 161 -19.46 9.63 -14.89
N LEU A 162 -18.23 9.30 -15.31
CA LEU A 162 -17.83 9.30 -16.72
C LEU A 162 -18.72 8.35 -17.54
N SER A 163 -18.95 7.14 -17.03
CA SER A 163 -19.85 6.16 -17.63
C SER A 163 -21.30 6.65 -17.71
N LYS A 164 -21.81 7.30 -16.65
CA LYS A 164 -23.15 7.92 -16.63
C LYS A 164 -23.33 8.98 -17.72
N TYR A 165 -22.28 9.71 -18.08
CA TYR A 165 -22.30 10.71 -19.17
C TYR A 165 -21.76 10.16 -20.50
N GLY A 166 -21.57 8.84 -20.63
CA GLY A 166 -21.18 8.17 -21.88
C GLY A 166 -19.72 8.32 -22.27
N VAL A 167 -18.85 8.79 -21.35
CA VAL A 167 -17.41 8.91 -21.57
C VAL A 167 -16.73 7.63 -21.10
N ARG A 168 -16.11 6.87 -22.02
CA ARG A 168 -15.27 5.72 -21.66
C ARG A 168 -13.82 6.18 -21.51
N ALA A 169 -13.04 5.55 -20.63
CA ALA A 169 -11.60 5.85 -20.47
C ALA A 169 -10.77 5.68 -21.77
N ALA A 170 -11.30 4.93 -22.75
CA ALA A 170 -10.74 4.84 -24.11
C ALA A 170 -10.97 6.11 -24.96
N ASP A 171 -12.04 6.86 -24.72
CA ASP A 171 -12.35 8.11 -25.43
C ASP A 171 -11.46 9.25 -24.95
N LEU A 172 -11.16 9.29 -23.64
CA LEU A 172 -10.18 10.22 -23.05
C LEU A 172 -8.76 9.99 -23.57
N ARG A 173 -8.40 8.74 -23.90
CA ARG A 173 -7.10 8.40 -24.51
C ARG A 173 -7.05 8.64 -26.02
N ARG A 174 -8.19 8.58 -26.73
CA ARG A 174 -8.26 8.84 -28.18
C ARG A 174 -8.25 10.33 -28.53
N HIS A 175 -8.73 11.19 -27.65
CA HIS A 175 -8.62 12.64 -27.80
C HIS A 175 -7.45 13.16 -26.96
N GLY A 176 -6.22 13.08 -27.51
CA GLY A 176 -5.03 13.72 -26.97
C GLY A 176 -5.06 15.25 -26.99
N SER A 177 -6.18 15.86 -26.60
CA SER A 177 -6.47 17.29 -26.72
C SER A 177 -7.27 17.86 -25.55
N MET A 178 -7.25 17.23 -24.37
CA MET A 178 -7.63 17.94 -23.15
C MET A 178 -6.36 18.44 -22.49
N THR A 179 -6.17 19.76 -22.48
CA THR A 179 -5.10 20.36 -21.69
C THR A 179 -5.40 20.15 -20.20
N PRO A 180 -4.38 20.14 -19.33
CA PRO A 180 -4.57 20.01 -17.88
C PRO A 180 -5.63 20.98 -17.33
N GLU A 181 -5.72 22.18 -17.87
CA GLU A 181 -6.68 23.22 -17.47
C GLU A 181 -8.12 22.90 -17.90
N ALA A 182 -8.30 22.19 -19.02
CA ALA A 182 -9.61 21.74 -19.47
C ALA A 182 -10.11 20.58 -18.61
N LEU A 183 -9.21 19.69 -18.19
CA LEU A 183 -9.53 18.62 -17.26
C LEU A 183 -9.86 19.19 -15.87
N ASP A 184 -9.10 20.17 -15.40
CA ASP A 184 -9.32 20.83 -14.11
C ASP A 184 -10.70 21.49 -14.03
N ARG A 185 -11.12 22.21 -15.08
CA ARG A 185 -12.46 22.82 -15.14
C ARG A 185 -13.59 21.79 -15.18
N LEU A 186 -13.37 20.65 -15.84
CA LEU A 186 -14.35 19.59 -15.94
C LEU A 186 -14.53 18.90 -14.57
N LEU A 187 -13.41 18.62 -13.89
CA LEU A 187 -13.40 18.10 -12.52
C LEU A 187 -14.00 19.10 -11.53
N GLU A 188 -13.70 20.39 -11.66
CA GLU A 188 -14.27 21.44 -10.81
C GLU A 188 -15.80 21.54 -10.98
N GLY A 189 -16.30 21.51 -12.23
CA GLY A 189 -17.74 21.55 -12.52
C GLY A 189 -18.48 20.33 -11.96
N VAL A 190 -17.86 19.15 -12.05
CA VAL A 190 -18.36 17.91 -11.48
C VAL A 190 -18.42 18.00 -9.96
N ILE A 191 -17.32 18.37 -9.30
CA ILE A 191 -17.24 18.45 -7.83
C ILE A 191 -18.28 19.44 -7.28
N ARG A 192 -18.47 20.59 -7.93
CA ARG A 192 -19.51 21.57 -7.56
C ARG A 192 -20.95 21.06 -7.75
N SER A 193 -21.17 20.08 -8.64
CA SER A 193 -22.49 19.50 -8.87
C SER A 193 -22.88 18.44 -7.83
N VAL A 194 -21.89 17.82 -7.18
CA VAL A 194 -22.09 16.73 -6.20
C VAL A 194 -22.05 17.26 -4.75
N LEU A 195 -21.43 18.41 -4.51
CA LEU A 195 -21.50 19.08 -3.20
C LEU A 195 -22.90 19.71 -3.02
N PRO A 196 -23.61 19.43 -1.91
CA PRO A 196 -24.89 20.06 -1.64
C PRO A 196 -24.68 21.58 -1.57
N ARG A 197 -25.51 22.34 -2.31
CA ARG A 197 -25.57 23.79 -2.17
C ARG A 197 -25.82 24.08 -0.70
N LYS A 198 -24.88 24.78 -0.07
CA LYS A 198 -25.07 25.35 1.26
C LYS A 198 -26.27 26.28 1.12
N GLU A 199 -27.43 25.85 1.59
CA GLU A 199 -28.62 26.68 1.61
C GLU A 199 -28.29 27.89 2.48
N ASP A 200 -28.35 29.08 1.87
CA ASP A 200 -28.33 30.35 2.59
C ASP A 200 -29.50 30.32 3.56
N THR A 201 -29.19 30.03 4.83
CA THR A 201 -30.13 30.18 5.93
C THR A 201 -30.14 31.66 6.28
N ASP A 202 -30.99 32.42 5.60
CA ASP A 202 -31.37 33.77 6.00
C ASP A 202 -32.89 33.77 6.21
N GLN A 203 -33.28 33.54 7.47
CA GLN A 203 -34.57 33.93 8.05
C GLN A 203 -34.48 33.92 9.58
#